data_AF-A0A6V8KPX3-F1
#
_entry.id   AF-A0A6V8KPX3-F1
#
_cell.length_a   1.000
_cell.length_b   1.000
_cell.length_c   1.000
_cell.angle_alpha   90.00
_cell.angle_beta   90.00
_cell.angle_gamma   90.00
#
_symmetry.space_group_name_H-M   'P 1'
#
loop_
_entity.id
_entity.type
_entity.pdbx_description
1 polymer ?
#
loop_
_entity_poly.entity_id
_entity_poly.type
_entity_poly.pdbx_seq_one_letter_code
_entity_poly.pdbx_strand_id
1 'polypeptide(L)'
;MPITSVAGLLSASEAARCAVVVEQKGDDPVEYRERVMAGLVLHRAIARGRSCDFVVVGGAGGDAPPEAIREWCAGSDAEPVICHESRNTRDKAESIARFAAERRTTAVIQVTALYHSLRAYLTTVAALRDSGAAVPVLNYVSDADDVASIHACVLDEIFLAKELDDRLGFGLEPDAYTAYLQASREMRATPGHRTYLARRHGEARRLVAYSEIGKGHLVTGLPTKEILNSYLPWTIGAKQPCHLDVSADRQAW
;
A
#
# COMPACT_ATOMS: atom_id res chain seq x y z
N MET A 1 19.31 -4.37 7.12
CA MET A 1 19.12 -3.28 6.13
C MET A 1 17.63 -3.14 5.90
N PRO A 2 17.06 -1.93 5.81
CA PRO A 2 15.65 -1.79 5.47
C PRO A 2 15.40 -2.33 4.06
N ILE A 3 14.33 -3.11 3.89
CA ILE A 3 13.93 -3.66 2.60
C ILE A 3 13.26 -2.53 1.82
N THR A 4 13.95 -1.96 0.84
CA THR A 4 13.47 -0.80 0.04
C THR A 4 13.04 -1.18 -1.38
N SER A 5 12.93 -2.48 -1.67
CA SER A 5 12.47 -2.96 -2.97
C SER A 5 11.87 -4.35 -2.85
N VAL A 6 11.02 -4.73 -3.81
CA VAL A 6 10.55 -6.11 -3.91
C VAL A 6 11.75 -7.05 -4.05
N ALA A 7 12.81 -6.71 -4.79
CA ALA A 7 14.04 -7.51 -4.85
C ALA A 7 14.76 -7.66 -3.49
N GLY A 8 14.74 -6.63 -2.63
CA GLY A 8 15.21 -6.70 -1.25
C GLY A 8 14.34 -7.59 -0.37
N LEU A 9 13.02 -7.59 -0.61
CA LEU A 9 12.05 -8.49 0.03
C LEU A 9 12.26 -9.93 -0.46
N LEU A 10 12.58 -10.09 -1.74
CA LEU A 10 12.79 -11.34 -2.45
C LEU A 10 14.21 -11.91 -2.29
N SER A 11 15.14 -11.22 -1.64
CA SER A 11 16.47 -11.75 -1.29
C SER A 11 16.58 -12.18 0.17
N ALA A 12 15.61 -11.77 1.01
CA ALA A 12 15.47 -12.26 2.38
C ALA A 12 14.84 -13.67 2.37
N SER A 13 15.67 -14.72 2.33
CA SER A 13 15.36 -16.14 2.62
C SER A 13 14.25 -16.83 1.80
N GLU A 14 14.50 -18.06 1.33
CA GLU A 14 13.48 -18.95 0.72
C GLU A 14 12.32 -19.28 1.69
N ALA A 15 12.50 -19.05 3.00
CA ALA A 15 11.49 -19.29 4.04
C ALA A 15 10.57 -18.08 4.33
N ALA A 16 10.78 -16.92 3.69
CA ALA A 16 9.96 -15.73 3.98
C ALA A 16 8.57 -15.83 3.32
N ARG A 17 7.53 -15.81 4.16
CA ARG A 17 6.11 -15.84 3.76
C ARG A 17 5.61 -14.41 3.57
N CYS A 18 5.15 -14.07 2.37
CA CYS A 18 4.64 -12.75 2.04
C CYS A 18 3.10 -12.74 2.02
N ALA A 19 2.49 -11.58 2.25
CA ALA A 19 1.07 -11.35 1.95
C ALA A 19 0.94 -10.15 1.02
N VAL A 20 0.26 -10.33 -0.11
CA VAL A 20 -0.24 -9.22 -0.92
C VAL A 20 -1.66 -8.93 -0.43
N VAL A 21 -1.85 -7.75 0.17
CA VAL A 21 -3.09 -7.38 0.84
C VAL A 21 -3.74 -6.22 0.11
N VAL A 22 -4.89 -6.44 -0.50
CA VAL A 22 -5.70 -5.40 -1.14
C VAL A 22 -6.62 -4.75 -0.13
N GLU A 23 -6.41 -3.46 0.14
CA GLU A 23 -7.33 -2.68 0.97
C GLU A 23 -8.46 -2.10 0.12
N GLN A 24 -9.69 -2.52 0.40
CA GLN A 24 -10.89 -1.94 -0.22
C GLN A 24 -11.16 -0.54 0.34
N LYS A 25 -11.83 0.32 -0.42
CA LYS A 25 -12.22 1.65 0.10
C LYS A 25 -13.50 2.18 -0.53
N GLY A 26 -14.63 1.85 0.08
CA GLY A 26 -16.01 2.39 0.09
C GLY A 26 -16.61 3.35 -0.97
N ASP A 27 -15.82 4.05 -1.79
CA ASP A 27 -16.26 5.24 -2.51
C ASP A 27 -16.45 5.01 -4.04
N ASP A 28 -15.89 3.95 -4.67
CA ASP A 28 -16.14 3.57 -6.08
C ASP A 28 -15.89 2.05 -6.37
N PRO A 29 -16.90 1.26 -6.78
CA PRO A 29 -16.75 -0.16 -7.05
C PRO A 29 -15.92 -0.53 -8.30
N VAL A 30 -15.83 0.34 -9.31
CA VAL A 30 -15.00 0.11 -10.50
C VAL A 30 -13.52 0.19 -10.11
N GLU A 31 -13.16 1.19 -9.30
CA GLU A 31 -11.80 1.33 -8.77
C GLU A 31 -11.38 0.12 -7.91
N TYR A 32 -12.32 -0.60 -7.27
CA TYR A 32 -11.96 -1.82 -6.53
C TYR A 32 -11.59 -2.96 -7.41
N ARG A 33 -12.34 -3.20 -8.49
CA ARG A 33 -12.03 -4.31 -9.38
C ARG A 33 -10.62 -4.13 -9.91
N GLU A 34 -10.29 -2.93 -10.38
CA GLU A 34 -8.93 -2.61 -10.86
C GLU A 34 -7.87 -2.83 -9.77
N ARG A 35 -8.14 -2.42 -8.53
CA ARG A 35 -7.22 -2.63 -7.40
C ARG A 35 -7.04 -4.10 -7.02
N VAL A 36 -8.12 -4.88 -7.00
CA VAL A 36 -8.07 -6.33 -6.76
C VAL A 36 -7.28 -7.02 -7.87
N MET A 37 -7.50 -6.64 -9.13
CA MET A 37 -6.73 -7.15 -10.26
C MET A 37 -5.26 -6.76 -10.18
N ALA A 38 -4.93 -5.53 -9.78
CA ALA A 38 -3.54 -5.11 -9.55
C ALA A 38 -2.88 -5.94 -8.45
N GLY A 39 -3.57 -6.19 -7.34
CA GLY A 39 -3.10 -7.08 -6.28
C GLY A 39 -2.91 -8.52 -6.74
N LEU A 40 -3.82 -9.04 -7.57
CA LEU A 40 -3.69 -10.38 -8.14
C LEU A 40 -2.49 -10.51 -9.09
N VAL A 41 -2.25 -9.51 -9.95
CA VAL A 41 -1.07 -9.47 -10.83
C VAL A 41 0.21 -9.46 -9.99
N LEU A 42 0.24 -8.63 -8.94
CA LEU A 42 1.38 -8.53 -8.02
C LEU A 42 1.63 -9.84 -7.26
N HIS A 43 0.56 -10.45 -6.72
CA HIS A 43 0.62 -11.76 -6.07
C HIS A 43 1.23 -12.82 -6.99
N ARG A 44 0.76 -12.92 -8.24
CA ARG A 44 1.27 -13.91 -9.20
C ARG A 44 2.72 -13.68 -9.60
N ALA A 45 3.18 -12.43 -9.61
CA ALA A 45 4.59 -12.12 -9.84
C ALA A 45 5.48 -12.63 -8.69
N ILE A 46 4.99 -12.54 -7.45
CA ILE A 46 5.73 -12.94 -6.24
C ILE A 46 5.64 -14.44 -5.96
N ALA A 47 4.45 -15.03 -6.16
CA ALA A 47 4.17 -16.44 -5.85
C ALA A 47 5.02 -17.43 -6.66
N ARG A 48 5.59 -17.01 -7.80
CA ARG A 48 6.46 -17.84 -8.67
C ARG A 48 7.75 -18.33 -8.04
N GLY A 49 8.09 -17.87 -6.83
CA GLY A 49 9.24 -18.38 -6.08
C GLY A 49 9.06 -18.42 -4.57
N ARG A 50 7.85 -18.16 -4.05
CA ARG A 50 7.61 -17.94 -2.61
C ARG A 50 6.22 -18.32 -2.16
N SER A 51 6.08 -18.64 -0.87
CA SER A 51 4.78 -18.69 -0.22
C SER A 51 4.22 -17.28 -0.10
N CYS A 52 3.25 -16.94 -0.94
CA CYS A 52 2.57 -15.65 -0.92
C CYS A 52 1.05 -15.85 -0.81
N ASP A 53 0.45 -15.32 0.25
CA ASP A 53 -1.00 -15.28 0.37
C ASP A 53 -1.54 -14.06 -0.42
N PHE A 54 -2.69 -14.23 -1.07
CA PHE A 54 -3.47 -13.15 -1.65
C PHE A 54 -4.64 -12.84 -0.72
N VAL A 55 -4.70 -11.63 -0.18
CA VAL A 55 -5.67 -11.23 0.84
C VAL A 55 -6.43 -10.00 0.35
N VAL A 56 -7.75 -10.00 0.53
CA VAL A 56 -8.58 -8.82 0.29
C VAL A 56 -9.27 -8.45 1.61
N VAL A 57 -9.02 -7.22 2.08
CA VAL A 57 -9.59 -6.70 3.34
C VAL A 57 -10.62 -5.61 3.06
N GLY A 58 -11.83 -5.80 3.58
CA GLY A 58 -13.01 -4.97 3.33
C GLY A 58 -14.14 -5.23 4.31
N GLY A 59 -15.34 -4.74 4.00
CA GLY A 59 -16.56 -4.93 4.79
C GLY A 59 -17.29 -3.64 5.15
N ALA A 60 -16.73 -2.48 4.80
CA ALA A 60 -17.35 -1.20 5.05
C ALA A 60 -18.49 -0.97 4.03
N GLY A 61 -19.43 -0.09 4.38
CA GLY A 61 -20.45 0.35 3.43
C GLY A 61 -19.80 0.85 2.14
N GLY A 62 -20.19 0.25 1.01
CA GLY A 62 -19.63 0.55 -0.31
C GLY A 62 -18.41 -0.27 -0.71
N ASP A 63 -17.91 -1.20 0.11
CA ASP A 63 -16.91 -2.21 -0.32
C ASP A 63 -17.60 -3.34 -1.14
N ALA A 64 -16.84 -4.04 -1.99
CA ALA A 64 -17.34 -5.17 -2.77
C ALA A 64 -17.59 -6.40 -1.88
N PRO A 65 -18.69 -7.14 -2.11
CA PRO A 65 -18.99 -8.32 -1.32
C PRO A 65 -18.10 -9.51 -1.72
N PRO A 66 -17.93 -10.52 -0.84
CA PRO A 66 -17.03 -11.65 -1.07
C PRO A 66 -17.26 -12.41 -2.37
N GLU A 67 -18.51 -12.57 -2.81
CA GLU A 67 -18.90 -13.25 -4.04
C GLU A 67 -18.35 -12.54 -5.30
N ALA A 68 -18.41 -11.21 -5.35
CA ALA A 68 -17.86 -10.44 -6.45
C ALA A 68 -16.33 -10.55 -6.51
N ILE A 69 -15.66 -10.54 -5.36
CA ILE A 69 -14.21 -10.70 -5.27
C ILE A 69 -13.79 -12.08 -5.79
N ARG A 70 -14.51 -13.14 -5.41
CA ARG A 70 -14.26 -14.50 -5.92
C ARG A 70 -14.50 -14.58 -7.42
N GLU A 71 -15.56 -13.95 -7.93
CA GLU A 71 -15.83 -13.88 -9.37
C GLU A 71 -14.69 -13.19 -10.13
N TRP A 72 -14.16 -12.07 -9.62
CA TRP A 72 -13.03 -11.38 -10.27
C TRP A 72 -11.74 -12.18 -10.26
N CYS A 73 -11.56 -13.04 -9.25
CA CYS A 73 -10.42 -13.94 -9.15
C CYS A 73 -10.65 -15.27 -9.89
N ALA A 74 -11.87 -15.52 -10.38
CA ALA A 74 -12.20 -16.75 -11.09
C ALA A 74 -11.36 -16.88 -12.37
N GLY A 75 -10.76 -18.06 -12.56
CA GLY A 75 -9.84 -18.30 -13.67
C GLY A 75 -8.39 -17.90 -13.39
N SER A 76 -8.08 -17.39 -12.20
CA SER A 76 -6.71 -17.32 -11.70
C SER A 76 -6.34 -18.58 -10.90
N ASP A 77 -5.04 -18.77 -10.70
CA ASP A 77 -4.47 -19.81 -9.84
C ASP A 77 -4.41 -19.39 -8.36
N ALA A 78 -4.94 -18.22 -8.00
CA ALA A 78 -4.92 -17.68 -6.66
C ALA A 78 -6.32 -17.68 -6.05
N GLU A 79 -6.51 -18.42 -4.95
CA GLU A 79 -7.72 -18.33 -4.13
C GLU A 79 -7.57 -17.17 -3.13
N PRO A 80 -8.43 -16.13 -3.18
CA PRO A 80 -8.31 -14.99 -2.27
C PRO A 80 -8.75 -15.35 -0.85
N VAL A 81 -7.96 -14.97 0.15
CA VAL A 81 -8.43 -14.90 1.54
C VAL A 81 -9.18 -13.59 1.73
N ILE A 82 -10.48 -13.66 2.02
CA ILE A 82 -11.35 -12.49 2.10
C ILE A 82 -11.72 -12.19 3.56
N CYS A 83 -11.22 -11.07 4.08
CA CYS A 83 -11.61 -10.54 5.39
C CYS A 83 -12.64 -9.42 5.18
N HIS A 84 -13.94 -9.70 5.38
CA HIS A 84 -15.06 -8.84 4.95
C HIS A 84 -15.86 -8.21 6.09
N GLU A 85 -15.31 -8.18 7.31
CA GLU A 85 -15.99 -7.68 8.51
C GLU A 85 -15.50 -6.28 8.94
N SER A 86 -14.59 -5.67 8.18
CA SER A 86 -13.95 -4.42 8.57
C SER A 86 -14.80 -3.21 8.23
N ARG A 87 -15.18 -2.40 9.22
CA ARG A 87 -16.09 -1.26 9.02
C ARG A 87 -15.41 0.02 8.57
N ASN A 88 -14.10 0.12 8.75
CA ASN A 88 -13.31 1.33 8.46
C ASN A 88 -11.82 0.96 8.29
N THR A 89 -10.97 1.94 7.95
CA THR A 89 -9.52 1.76 7.74
C THR A 89 -8.80 1.13 8.95
N ARG A 90 -9.18 1.46 10.18
CA ARG A 90 -8.60 0.87 11.39
C ARG A 90 -8.94 -0.63 11.50
N ASP A 91 -10.22 -0.99 11.35
CA ASP A 91 -10.65 -2.39 11.37
C ASP A 91 -9.92 -3.22 10.28
N LYS A 92 -9.65 -2.60 9.12
CA LYS A 92 -8.88 -3.20 8.02
C LYS A 92 -7.42 -3.44 8.44
N ALA A 93 -6.75 -2.43 9.00
CA ALA A 93 -5.39 -2.55 9.51
C ALA A 93 -5.27 -3.60 10.62
N GLU A 94 -6.22 -3.66 11.56
CA GLU A 94 -6.28 -4.68 12.61
C GLU A 94 -6.47 -6.09 12.04
N SER A 95 -7.27 -6.23 10.97
CA SER A 95 -7.43 -7.50 10.25
C SER A 95 -6.14 -7.93 9.54
N ILE A 96 -5.41 -6.99 8.94
CA ILE A 96 -4.08 -7.24 8.34
C ILE A 96 -3.10 -7.72 9.42
N ALA A 97 -3.04 -7.02 10.55
CA ALA A 97 -2.13 -7.37 11.64
C ALA A 97 -2.43 -8.75 12.23
N ARG A 98 -3.71 -9.08 12.43
CA ARG A 98 -4.15 -10.41 12.88
C ARG A 98 -3.76 -11.49 11.87
N PHE A 99 -4.04 -11.27 10.59
CA PHE A 99 -3.68 -12.21 9.53
C PHE A 99 -2.17 -12.46 9.51
N ALA A 100 -1.36 -11.39 9.58
CA ALA A 100 0.09 -11.50 9.56
C ALA A 100 0.62 -12.33 10.75
N ALA A 101 0.05 -12.15 11.94
CA ALA A 101 0.40 -12.94 13.12
C ALA A 101 0.01 -14.42 12.98
N GLU A 102 -1.24 -14.70 12.57
CA GLU A 102 -1.78 -16.06 12.41
C GLU A 102 -1.02 -16.86 11.35
N ARG A 103 -0.67 -16.22 10.22
CA ARG A 103 0.03 -16.86 9.11
C ARG A 103 1.55 -16.81 9.23
N ARG A 104 2.09 -16.16 10.27
CA ARG A 104 3.53 -15.89 10.41
C ARG A 104 4.12 -15.22 9.16
N THR A 105 3.37 -14.25 8.64
CA THR A 105 3.79 -13.43 7.51
C THR A 105 5.02 -12.63 7.91
N THR A 106 6.06 -12.67 7.08
CA THR A 106 7.32 -11.96 7.29
C THR A 106 7.40 -10.64 6.52
N ALA A 107 6.43 -10.38 5.63
CA ALA A 107 6.31 -9.13 4.89
C ALA A 107 4.88 -8.92 4.37
N VAL A 108 4.39 -7.68 4.44
CA VAL A 108 3.11 -7.28 3.86
C VAL A 108 3.37 -6.32 2.69
N ILE A 109 2.74 -6.57 1.55
CA ILE A 109 2.65 -5.60 0.47
C ILE A 109 1.19 -5.18 0.37
N GLN A 110 0.92 -3.98 0.85
CA GLN A 110 -0.41 -3.39 0.86
C GLN A 110 -0.70 -2.75 -0.50
N VAL A 111 -1.86 -3.02 -1.07
CA VAL A 111 -2.31 -2.47 -2.36
C VAL A 111 -3.41 -1.46 -2.07
N THR A 112 -3.16 -0.20 -2.40
CA THR A 112 -4.02 0.95 -2.08
C THR A 112 -4.29 1.83 -3.29
N ALA A 113 -5.29 2.71 -3.22
CA ALA A 113 -5.40 3.83 -4.16
C ALA A 113 -4.58 5.03 -3.67
N LEU A 114 -4.07 5.83 -4.60
CA LEU A 114 -3.14 6.93 -4.36
C LEU A 114 -3.65 7.86 -3.26
N TYR A 115 -4.89 8.31 -3.40
CA TYR A 115 -5.51 9.26 -2.47
C TYR A 115 -5.66 8.72 -1.05
N HIS A 116 -5.70 7.40 -0.84
CA HIS A 116 -5.85 6.81 0.49
C HIS A 116 -4.55 6.17 1.00
N SER A 117 -3.50 6.17 0.17
CA SER A 117 -2.33 5.32 0.35
C SER A 117 -1.58 5.61 1.64
N LEU A 118 -1.34 6.88 1.97
CA LEU A 118 -0.56 7.27 3.14
C LEU A 118 -1.28 6.92 4.44
N ARG A 119 -2.56 7.31 4.57
CA ARG A 119 -3.35 7.00 5.77
C ARG A 119 -3.49 5.50 5.99
N ALA A 120 -3.77 4.74 4.94
CA ALA A 120 -3.87 3.29 5.00
C ALA A 120 -2.54 2.67 5.48
N TYR A 121 -1.42 3.08 4.90
CA TYR A 121 -0.08 2.62 5.29
C TYR A 121 0.24 2.90 6.76
N LEU A 122 0.10 4.16 7.21
CA LEU A 122 0.42 4.55 8.59
C LEU A 122 -0.49 3.84 9.62
N THR A 123 -1.74 3.55 9.25
CA THR A 123 -2.67 2.79 10.10
C THR A 123 -2.25 1.33 10.19
N THR A 124 -1.83 0.71 9.08
CA THR A 124 -1.32 -0.68 9.06
C THR A 124 -0.04 -0.82 9.87
N VAL A 125 0.90 0.13 9.73
CA VAL A 125 2.14 0.12 10.53
C VAL A 125 1.83 0.23 12.02
N ALA A 126 0.92 1.12 12.41
CA ALA A 126 0.48 1.22 13.80
C ALA A 126 -0.12 -0.09 14.32
N ALA A 127 -1.05 -0.70 13.58
CA ALA A 127 -1.69 -1.96 13.97
C ALA A 127 -0.71 -3.14 14.10
N LEU A 128 0.29 -3.24 13.20
CA LEU A 128 1.35 -4.25 13.29
C LEU A 128 2.28 -4.02 14.48
N ARG A 129 2.61 -2.74 14.77
CA ARG A 129 3.40 -2.40 15.96
C ARG A 129 2.66 -2.77 17.24
N ASP A 130 1.37 -2.46 17.33
CA ASP A 130 0.55 -2.74 18.50
C ASP A 130 0.34 -4.25 18.73
N SER A 131 0.36 -5.05 17.67
CA SER A 131 0.33 -6.52 17.79
C SER A 131 1.68 -7.14 18.16
N GLY A 132 2.75 -6.35 18.23
CA GLY A 132 4.12 -6.83 18.44
C GLY A 132 4.74 -7.51 17.21
N ALA A 133 4.09 -7.41 16.05
CA ALA A 133 4.56 -8.00 14.81
C ALA A 133 5.59 -7.09 14.14
N ALA A 134 6.86 -7.51 14.12
CA ALA A 134 7.93 -6.84 13.38
C ALA A 134 7.87 -7.20 11.88
N VAL A 135 6.79 -6.81 11.21
CA VAL A 135 6.52 -7.13 9.80
C VAL A 135 6.68 -5.86 8.96
N PRO A 136 7.65 -5.81 8.02
CA PRO A 136 7.77 -4.68 7.11
C PRO A 136 6.53 -4.58 6.22
N VAL A 137 6.10 -3.34 5.99
CA VAL A 137 5.00 -3.00 5.08
C VAL A 137 5.57 -2.25 3.89
N LEU A 138 5.27 -2.74 2.70
CA LEU A 138 5.47 -2.03 1.44
C LEU A 138 4.10 -1.60 0.90
N ASN A 139 4.05 -0.49 0.18
CA ASN A 139 2.81 0.05 -0.38
C ASN A 139 2.87 0.09 -1.91
N TYR A 140 1.93 -0.58 -2.56
CA TYR A 140 1.73 -0.58 -3.99
C TYR A 140 0.48 0.25 -4.31
N VAL A 141 0.64 1.30 -5.12
CA VAL A 141 -0.45 2.19 -5.50
C VAL A 141 -1.06 1.74 -6.82
N SER A 142 -2.34 1.34 -6.81
CA SER A 142 -2.99 0.67 -7.95
C SER A 142 -3.43 1.58 -9.09
N ASP A 143 -3.44 2.89 -8.88
CA ASP A 143 -3.94 3.92 -9.80
C ASP A 143 -2.89 4.99 -10.14
N ALA A 144 -1.61 4.71 -9.82
CA ALA A 144 -0.46 5.53 -10.19
C ALA A 144 0.72 4.63 -10.62
N ASP A 145 1.35 4.97 -11.73
CA ASP A 145 2.41 4.18 -12.36
C ASP A 145 3.82 4.76 -12.16
N ASP A 146 3.91 5.99 -11.65
CA ASP A 146 5.16 6.72 -11.47
C ASP A 146 5.47 6.95 -9.99
N VAL A 147 6.60 6.42 -9.52
CA VAL A 147 7.02 6.52 -8.12
C VAL A 147 7.33 7.96 -7.72
N ALA A 148 7.82 8.78 -8.64
CA ALA A 148 8.07 10.20 -8.36
C ALA A 148 6.77 10.95 -8.09
N SER A 149 5.73 10.71 -8.90
CA SER A 149 4.39 11.25 -8.69
C SER A 149 3.76 10.74 -7.39
N ILE A 150 3.93 9.46 -7.05
CA ILE A 150 3.46 8.91 -5.77
C ILE A 150 4.14 9.63 -4.60
N HIS A 151 5.46 9.78 -4.63
CA HIS A 151 6.21 10.48 -3.59
C HIS A 151 5.78 11.94 -3.46
N ALA A 152 5.51 12.63 -4.58
CA ALA A 152 5.01 13.99 -4.57
C ALA A 152 3.67 14.10 -3.83
N CYS A 153 2.72 13.21 -4.10
CA CYS A 153 1.43 13.14 -3.42
C CYS A 153 1.57 12.87 -1.92
N VAL A 154 2.45 11.93 -1.54
CA VAL A 154 2.69 11.58 -0.14
C VAL A 154 3.28 12.77 0.62
N LEU A 155 4.27 13.44 0.03
CA LEU A 155 4.85 14.66 0.61
C LEU A 155 3.82 15.78 0.73
N ASP A 156 3.02 16.02 -0.31
CA ASP A 156 1.95 17.03 -0.30
C ASP A 156 0.94 16.77 0.82
N GLU A 157 0.52 15.52 1.04
CA GLU A 157 -0.35 15.18 2.17
C GLU A 157 0.29 15.42 3.54
N ILE A 158 1.59 15.09 3.68
CA ILE A 158 2.34 15.34 4.92
C ILE A 158 2.45 16.85 5.19
N PHE A 159 2.82 17.65 4.18
CA PHE A 159 2.91 19.10 4.30
C PHE A 159 1.56 19.71 4.65
N LEU A 160 0.50 19.37 3.92
CA LEU A 160 -0.86 19.83 4.21
C LEU A 160 -1.32 19.46 5.63
N ALA A 161 -0.98 18.25 6.11
CA ALA A 161 -1.33 17.84 7.46
C ALA A 161 -0.55 18.64 8.52
N LYS A 162 0.74 18.90 8.30
CA LYS A 162 1.57 19.72 9.21
C LYS A 162 1.21 21.20 9.19
N GLU A 163 0.69 21.72 8.08
CA GLU A 163 0.11 23.07 8.02
C GLU A 163 -1.15 23.18 8.89
N LEU A 164 -1.91 22.09 9.02
CA LEU A 164 -3.11 22.03 9.88
C LEU A 164 -2.75 21.84 11.36
N ASP A 165 -1.72 21.04 11.67
CA ASP A 165 -1.22 20.83 13.03
C ASP A 165 0.28 20.50 13.01
N ASP A 166 1.11 21.43 13.46
CA ASP A 166 2.57 21.33 13.41
C ASP A 166 3.15 20.30 14.38
N ARG A 167 2.35 19.85 15.35
CA ARG A 167 2.72 18.84 16.36
C ARG A 167 2.78 17.42 15.80
N LEU A 168 2.33 17.19 14.56
CA LEU A 168 2.46 15.89 13.92
C LEU A 168 3.94 15.48 13.79
N GLY A 169 4.22 14.22 14.15
CA GLY A 169 5.58 13.71 14.38
C GLY A 169 6.42 13.44 13.13
N PHE A 170 5.94 13.78 11.93
CA PHE A 170 6.66 13.48 10.69
C PHE A 170 8.06 14.11 10.70
N GLY A 171 9.07 13.25 10.55
CA GLY A 171 10.47 13.64 10.44
C GLY A 171 10.81 14.09 9.02
N LEU A 172 10.55 15.36 8.72
CA LEU A 172 10.87 15.96 7.43
C LEU A 172 12.37 16.27 7.34
N GLU A 173 13.04 15.73 6.32
CA GLU A 173 14.41 16.11 5.99
C GLU A 173 14.47 17.56 5.43
N PRO A 174 15.61 18.27 5.59
CA PRO A 174 15.75 19.64 5.10
C PRO A 174 15.49 19.82 3.60
N ASP A 175 15.69 18.78 2.79
CA ASP A 175 15.51 18.75 1.34
C ASP A 175 14.15 18.20 0.89
N ALA A 176 13.30 17.71 1.81
CA ALA A 176 11.99 17.11 1.48
C ALA A 176 11.08 18.10 0.72
N TYR A 177 11.15 19.38 1.07
CA TYR A 177 10.39 20.43 0.38
C TYR A 177 10.87 20.65 -1.06
N THR A 178 12.19 20.62 -1.29
CA THR A 178 12.75 20.73 -2.64
C THR A 178 12.39 19.52 -3.49
N ALA A 179 12.46 18.31 -2.92
CA ALA A 179 12.05 17.07 -3.59
C ALA A 179 10.57 17.12 -4.01
N TYR A 180 9.69 17.60 -3.11
CA TYR A 180 8.29 17.86 -3.42
C TYR A 180 8.10 18.85 -4.57
N LEU A 181 8.77 20.01 -4.53
CA LEU A 181 8.65 21.03 -5.58
C LEU A 181 9.14 20.53 -6.95
N GLN A 182 10.16 19.68 -6.98
CA GLN A 182 10.63 19.08 -8.22
C GLN A 182 9.61 18.06 -8.76
N ALA A 183 9.20 17.11 -7.93
CA ALA A 183 8.31 16.04 -8.35
C ALA A 183 6.93 16.57 -8.77
N SER A 184 6.38 17.57 -8.06
CA SER A 184 5.10 18.21 -8.39
C SER A 184 5.05 18.85 -9.78
N ARG A 185 6.19 19.34 -10.31
CA ARG A 185 6.28 19.89 -11.67
C ARG A 185 6.23 18.82 -12.76
N GLU A 186 6.62 17.59 -12.41
CA GLU A 186 6.75 16.46 -13.32
C GLU A 186 5.54 15.50 -13.22
N MET A 187 4.60 15.77 -12.31
CA MET A 187 3.43 14.93 -12.08
C MET A 187 2.54 14.84 -13.33
N ARG A 188 2.28 13.60 -13.74
CA ARG A 188 1.37 13.32 -14.84
C ARG A 188 -0.09 13.44 -14.38
N ALA A 189 -0.95 13.97 -15.25
CA ALA A 189 -2.38 14.03 -15.01
C ALA A 189 -3.05 12.66 -15.25
N THR A 190 -2.90 11.72 -14.33
CA THR A 190 -3.58 10.42 -14.36
C THR A 190 -4.97 10.50 -13.70
N PRO A 191 -5.89 9.54 -13.96
CA PRO A 191 -7.15 9.46 -13.22
C PRO A 191 -6.96 9.41 -11.70
N GLY A 192 -6.03 8.58 -11.20
CA GLY A 192 -5.71 8.50 -9.77
C GLY A 192 -5.23 9.83 -9.18
N HIS A 193 -4.40 10.58 -9.93
CA HIS A 193 -3.96 11.92 -9.51
C HIS A 193 -5.13 12.92 -9.44
N ARG A 194 -6.10 12.87 -10.36
CA ARG A 194 -7.29 13.73 -10.27
C ARG A 194 -8.13 13.42 -9.03
N THR A 195 -8.34 12.14 -8.74
CA THR A 195 -9.04 11.71 -7.52
C THR A 195 -8.28 12.15 -6.27
N TYR A 196 -6.96 12.01 -6.27
CA TYR A 196 -6.08 12.52 -5.22
C TYR A 196 -6.28 14.02 -4.97
N LEU A 197 -6.16 14.87 -6.00
CA LEU A 197 -6.30 16.33 -5.83
C LEU A 197 -7.65 16.73 -5.25
N ALA A 198 -8.72 16.05 -5.65
CA ALA A 198 -10.07 16.28 -5.13
C ALA A 198 -10.25 15.88 -3.65
N ARG A 199 -9.41 14.95 -3.15
CA ARG A 199 -9.54 14.35 -1.81
C ARG A 199 -8.44 14.76 -0.83
N ARG A 200 -7.31 15.29 -1.30
CA ARG A 200 -6.07 15.54 -0.51
C ARG A 200 -6.30 16.30 0.80
N HIS A 201 -7.12 17.35 0.78
CA HIS A 201 -7.41 18.12 2.00
C HIS A 201 -8.26 17.34 3.02
N GLY A 202 -9.14 16.46 2.52
CA GLY A 202 -9.90 15.55 3.37
C GLY A 202 -9.00 14.51 4.02
N GLU A 203 -8.03 13.97 3.29
CA GLU A 203 -7.07 13.00 3.81
C GLU A 203 -6.06 13.64 4.77
N ALA A 204 -5.54 14.84 4.48
CA ALA A 204 -4.70 15.61 5.39
C ALA A 204 -5.39 15.88 6.75
N ARG A 205 -6.67 16.30 6.74
CA ARG A 205 -7.45 16.43 7.99
C ARG A 205 -7.62 15.11 8.73
N ARG A 206 -7.75 14.00 8.00
CA ARG A 206 -7.84 12.66 8.59
C ARG A 206 -6.51 12.21 9.18
N LEU A 207 -5.38 12.58 8.60
CA LEU A 207 -4.06 12.34 9.20
C LEU A 207 -3.98 12.99 10.58
N VAL A 208 -4.35 14.26 10.70
CA VAL A 208 -4.42 14.94 12.01
C VAL A 208 -5.37 14.22 12.96
N ALA A 209 -6.63 14.01 12.54
CA ALA A 209 -7.67 13.46 13.40
C ALA A 209 -7.38 12.03 13.89
N TYR A 210 -6.66 11.23 13.10
CA TYR A 210 -6.37 9.83 13.41
C TYR A 210 -4.96 9.59 13.96
N SER A 211 -4.08 10.59 13.93
CA SER A 211 -2.73 10.53 14.52
C SER A 211 -2.74 10.34 16.05
N GLU A 212 -1.55 10.22 16.63
CA GLU A 212 -1.32 10.07 18.07
C GLU A 212 -1.84 11.23 18.92
N ILE A 213 -1.94 12.44 18.35
CA ILE A 213 -2.54 13.60 19.03
C ILE A 213 -4.07 13.66 18.91
N GLY A 214 -4.64 12.81 18.06
CA GLY A 214 -6.07 12.66 17.83
C GLY A 214 -6.59 11.34 18.40
N LYS A 215 -7.10 10.46 17.54
CA LYS A 215 -7.67 9.17 17.94
C LYS A 215 -6.63 8.06 18.15
N GLY A 216 -5.36 8.26 17.78
CA GLY A 216 -4.29 7.27 17.95
C GLY A 216 -4.48 6.02 17.10
N HIS A 217 -5.01 6.14 15.88
CA HIS A 217 -5.20 5.02 14.96
C HIS A 217 -4.04 4.84 13.98
N LEU A 218 -3.22 5.87 13.76
CA LEU A 218 -2.06 5.82 12.88
C LEU A 218 -0.85 6.45 13.55
N VAL A 219 0.33 6.07 13.06
CA VAL A 219 1.63 6.61 13.52
C VAL A 219 2.10 7.74 12.60
N THR A 220 2.60 8.83 13.17
CA THR A 220 3.23 9.94 12.42
C THR A 220 4.71 10.13 12.77
N GLY A 221 5.20 9.50 13.84
CA GLY A 221 6.61 9.57 14.26
C GLY A 221 7.62 8.81 13.37
N LEU A 222 7.34 8.62 12.08
CA LEU A 222 8.24 7.94 11.13
C LEU A 222 9.07 8.97 10.34
N PRO A 223 10.34 8.67 9.99
CA PRO A 223 11.10 9.47 9.05
C PRO A 223 10.43 9.51 7.67
N THR A 224 10.34 10.67 7.04
CA THR A 224 9.68 10.80 5.74
C THR A 224 10.37 9.95 4.66
N LYS A 225 11.70 9.87 4.66
CA LYS A 225 12.43 8.95 3.78
C LYS A 225 12.05 7.48 3.95
N GLU A 226 11.73 7.03 5.17
CA GLU A 226 11.27 5.65 5.40
C GLU A 226 9.90 5.43 4.80
N ILE A 227 8.98 6.38 5.00
CA ILE A 227 7.65 6.35 4.39
C ILE A 227 7.78 6.26 2.86
N LEU A 228 8.57 7.15 2.24
CA LEU A 228 8.75 7.17 0.79
C LEU A 228 9.37 5.87 0.27
N ASN A 229 10.39 5.33 0.94
CA ASN A 229 11.04 4.07 0.54
C ASN A 229 10.15 2.84 0.69
N SER A 230 9.01 2.94 1.37
CA SER A 230 8.01 1.86 1.43
C SER A 230 7.18 1.75 0.15
N TYR A 231 7.14 2.80 -0.68
CA TYR A 231 6.36 2.81 -1.91
C TYR A 231 7.08 2.07 -3.04
N LEU A 232 6.35 1.16 -3.68
CA LEU A 232 6.87 0.35 -4.77
C LEU A 232 6.58 1.01 -6.12
N PRO A 233 7.55 1.02 -7.06
CA PRO A 233 7.29 1.45 -8.42
C PRO A 233 6.39 0.44 -9.15
N TRP A 234 5.60 0.92 -10.10
CA TRP A 234 4.86 0.10 -11.08
C TRP A 234 5.83 -0.51 -12.10
N THR A 235 6.83 -1.25 -11.65
CA THR A 235 7.69 -2.06 -12.54
C THR A 235 7.23 -3.51 -12.61
N ILE A 236 6.28 -3.90 -11.78
CA ILE A 236 5.66 -5.23 -11.80
C ILE A 236 4.40 -5.16 -12.67
N GLY A 237 4.58 -5.19 -14.00
CA GLY A 237 3.48 -5.32 -14.96
C GLY A 237 2.99 -4.00 -15.53
N ALA A 238 3.77 -3.40 -16.44
CA ALA A 238 3.21 -2.56 -17.49
C ALA A 238 1.97 -3.27 -18.08
N LYS A 239 0.89 -2.53 -18.35
CA LYS A 239 -0.46 -2.99 -18.75
C LYS A 239 -0.51 -3.86 -20.03
N GLN A 240 0.23 -4.96 -20.10
CA GLN A 240 0.18 -5.96 -21.16
C GLN A 240 0.47 -7.36 -20.59
N PRO A 241 -0.18 -8.41 -21.11
CA PRO A 241 0.15 -9.79 -20.76
C PRO A 241 1.49 -10.13 -21.42
N CYS A 242 2.60 -9.86 -20.75
CA CYS A 242 3.93 -10.20 -21.23
C CYS A 242 4.50 -11.30 -20.35
N HIS A 243 4.91 -12.38 -20.99
CA HIS A 243 5.73 -13.43 -20.40
C HIS A 243 6.86 -12.80 -19.57
N LEU A 244 6.83 -13.03 -18.25
CA LEU A 244 8.06 -13.00 -17.45
C LEU A 244 8.92 -14.14 -17.98
N ASP A 245 9.85 -13.82 -18.87
CA ASP A 245 10.90 -14.73 -19.26
C ASP A 245 11.88 -14.84 -18.08
N VAL A 246 11.70 -15.89 -17.27
CA VAL A 246 12.53 -16.21 -16.11
C VAL A 246 13.86 -16.87 -16.55
N SER A 247 14.20 -16.85 -17.84
CA SER A 247 15.41 -17.53 -18.34
C SER A 247 16.67 -16.66 -18.40
N ALA A 248 16.59 -15.34 -18.18
CA ALA A 248 17.75 -14.45 -18.34
C ALA A 248 18.81 -14.54 -17.22
N ASP A 249 18.53 -15.16 -16.06
CA ASP A 249 19.47 -15.22 -14.93
C ASP A 249 20.25 -16.55 -14.79
N ARG A 250 20.21 -17.43 -15.80
CA ARG A 250 20.96 -18.71 -15.76
C ARG A 250 22.35 -18.69 -16.41
N GLN A 251 22.88 -17.55 -16.85
CA GLN A 251 24.20 -17.49 -17.52
C GLN A 251 25.17 -16.41 -17.00
N ALA A 252 25.06 -16.00 -15.74
CA ALA A 252 26.04 -15.08 -15.17
C ALA A 252 26.47 -15.46 -13.74
N TRP A 253 26.68 -16.76 -13.45
CA TRP A 253 27.48 -17.25 -12.33
C TRP A 253 28.18 -18.56 -12.71
#